data_AF-A0A1G2SDP6-F1
#
_entry.id   AF-A0A1G2SDP6-F1
#
_cell.length_a   1.000
_cell.length_b   1.000
_cell.length_c   1.000
_cell.angle_alpha   90.00
_cell.angle_beta   90.00
_cell.angle_gamma   90.00
#
_symmetry.space_group_name_H-M   'P 1'
#
loop_
_entity.id
_entity.type
_entity.pdbx_description
1 polymer ?
#
loop_
_entity_poly.entity_id
_entity_poly.type
_entity_poly.pdbx_seq_one_letter_code
_entity_poly.pdbx_strand_id
1 'polypeptide(L)'
;MKEIIGLHQALMSNLEKVDGFFFEDDAKILLVDVEAFVANKKEVVATIESGIPVIFFWFDTPERFATSGMSAAPYSHLRNTGYIQLPSNTVADLVGHYDRIVGSKNTENKALTLLSIVSAKRYLTNIFLHDLHPGKKDYKATLQKVNKDLGITGTRKQVREKLEVLHSRELRSKAVAELAKGEILPGVFCGIEGTLFIKGEINPAILEKLNECSKDRAVTLWTGGNVDNPRTRLAYNRIYYPLVSKYDFYDCKVETVIDDLTPEEFFKEYRIVASEYIQVK
;
A
#
# COMPACT_ATOMS: atom_id res chain seq x y z
N MET A 1 -30.21 -3.70 -12.64
CA MET A 1 -31.65 -3.39 -12.59
C MET A 1 -32.22 -4.01 -11.31
N LYS A 2 -32.76 -3.27 -10.34
CA LYS A 2 -33.09 -1.83 -10.32
C LYS A 2 -32.05 -1.08 -9.46
N GLU A 3 -31.12 -0.45 -10.19
CA GLU A 3 -29.77 0.05 -9.85
C GLU A 3 -29.03 -0.36 -8.58
N ILE A 4 -29.24 0.22 -7.39
CA ILE A 4 -28.26 0.06 -6.25
C ILE A 4 -28.81 -0.64 -4.99
N ILE A 5 -30.06 -1.09 -5.01
CA ILE A 5 -30.61 -2.06 -4.06
C ILE A 5 -31.01 -3.42 -4.71
N GLY A 6 -30.42 -3.95 -5.80
CA GLY A 6 -29.58 -3.38 -6.88
C GLY A 6 -28.05 -3.50 -6.81
N LEU A 7 -27.40 -3.23 -5.66
CA LEU A 7 -25.92 -3.28 -5.50
C LEU A 7 -25.53 -3.70 -4.06
N HIS A 8 -25.92 -4.89 -3.61
CA HIS A 8 -27.23 -5.12 -2.98
C HIS A 8 -26.98 -5.65 -1.54
N GLN A 9 -27.79 -5.39 -0.52
CA GLN A 9 -28.85 -4.40 -0.38
C GLN A 9 -28.37 -3.36 0.65
N ALA A 10 -27.67 -2.34 0.16
CA ALA A 10 -26.89 -1.39 0.97
C ALA A 10 -25.80 -2.04 1.85
N LEU A 11 -24.98 -2.94 1.28
CA LEU A 11 -23.67 -3.36 1.83
C LEU A 11 -23.66 -4.24 3.12
N MET A 12 -24.39 -5.34 3.20
CA MET A 12 -25.84 -5.32 3.42
C MET A 12 -26.09 -4.75 4.83
N SER A 13 -26.71 -3.57 4.91
CA SER A 13 -26.83 -2.77 6.15
C SER A 13 -25.56 -2.77 7.01
N ASN A 14 -24.42 -2.43 6.39
CA ASN A 14 -23.14 -2.11 7.04
C ASN A 14 -22.61 -3.14 8.06
N LEU A 15 -22.27 -4.34 7.57
CA LEU A 15 -21.28 -5.25 8.18
C LEU A 15 -21.62 -5.92 9.54
N GLU A 16 -22.86 -5.90 10.04
CA GLU A 16 -23.20 -6.45 11.38
C GLU A 16 -23.08 -7.99 11.55
N LYS A 17 -22.59 -8.73 10.55
CA LYS A 17 -22.28 -10.18 10.63
C LYS A 17 -21.00 -10.51 9.84
N VAL A 18 -19.85 -10.14 10.41
CA VAL A 18 -18.56 -10.51 9.82
C VAL A 18 -18.29 -12.00 10.01
N ASP A 19 -18.50 -12.78 8.95
CA ASP A 19 -17.69 -13.94 8.59
C ASP A 19 -18.05 -14.38 7.15
N GLY A 20 -17.14 -14.22 6.19
CA GLY A 20 -17.20 -14.94 4.90
C GLY A 20 -17.19 -14.10 3.61
N PHE A 21 -16.75 -14.76 2.53
CA PHE A 21 -16.70 -14.28 1.15
C PHE A 21 -18.03 -14.50 0.42
N PHE A 22 -18.29 -13.70 -0.62
CA PHE A 22 -19.46 -13.84 -1.47
C PHE A 22 -19.09 -14.18 -2.91
N PHE A 23 -19.27 -15.44 -3.28
CA PHE A 23 -19.41 -15.87 -4.67
C PHE A 23 -20.90 -16.03 -4.97
N GLU A 24 -21.42 -15.21 -5.86
CA GLU A 24 -22.49 -15.66 -6.76
C GLU A 24 -21.80 -16.02 -8.08
N ASP A 25 -22.24 -17.08 -8.75
CA ASP A 25 -21.62 -17.53 -10.02
C ASP A 25 -21.75 -16.49 -11.17
N ASP A 26 -22.50 -15.39 -10.94
CA ASP A 26 -22.67 -14.22 -11.81
C ASP A 26 -22.11 -12.89 -11.21
N ALA A 27 -21.36 -12.95 -10.10
CA ALA A 27 -20.92 -11.76 -9.35
C ALA A 27 -19.93 -10.88 -10.15
N LYS A 28 -20.36 -9.65 -10.49
CA LYS A 28 -19.51 -8.66 -11.19
C LYS A 28 -18.41 -8.03 -10.34
N ILE A 29 -18.34 -8.35 -9.06
CA ILE A 29 -17.39 -7.81 -8.09
C ILE A 29 -17.28 -8.77 -6.90
N LEU A 30 -16.05 -8.99 -6.41
CA LEU A 30 -15.78 -9.66 -5.15
C LEU A 30 -15.50 -8.63 -4.04
N LEU A 31 -16.16 -8.76 -2.89
CA LEU A 31 -15.85 -8.00 -1.68
C LEU A 31 -15.01 -8.87 -0.73
N VAL A 32 -13.95 -8.29 -0.16
CA VAL A 32 -12.93 -9.04 0.58
C VAL A 32 -12.61 -8.35 1.91
N ASP A 33 -12.93 -9.03 3.02
CA ASP A 33 -12.36 -8.67 4.32
C ASP A 33 -10.85 -8.98 4.30
N VAL A 34 -10.04 -7.98 4.65
CA VAL A 34 -8.58 -8.10 4.77
C VAL A 34 -8.15 -9.20 5.75
N GLU A 35 -8.90 -9.43 6.82
CA GLU A 35 -8.60 -10.45 7.83
C GLU A 35 -8.95 -11.85 7.31
N ALA A 36 -10.08 -11.99 6.61
CA ALA A 36 -10.50 -13.25 5.99
C ALA A 36 -9.66 -13.66 4.76
N PHE A 37 -8.95 -12.72 4.13
CA PHE A 37 -8.08 -12.97 2.98
C PHE A 37 -7.03 -14.07 3.22
N VAL A 38 -6.49 -14.20 4.44
CA VAL A 38 -5.43 -15.18 4.74
C VAL A 38 -5.91 -16.62 4.50
N ALA A 39 -7.17 -16.93 4.85
CA ALA A 39 -7.74 -18.25 4.67
C ALA A 39 -8.02 -18.59 3.19
N ASN A 40 -8.43 -17.59 2.40
CA ASN A 40 -8.94 -17.78 1.03
C ASN A 40 -7.99 -17.25 -0.06
N LYS A 41 -6.76 -16.86 0.31
CA LYS A 41 -5.79 -16.17 -0.55
C LYS A 41 -5.67 -16.74 -1.96
N LYS A 42 -5.62 -18.07 -2.12
CA LYS A 42 -5.46 -18.71 -3.44
C LYS A 42 -6.61 -18.36 -4.38
N GLU A 43 -7.83 -18.35 -3.88
CA GLU A 43 -9.07 -18.12 -4.63
C GLU A 43 -9.25 -16.64 -4.96
N VAL A 44 -8.98 -15.75 -4.00
CA VAL A 44 -8.98 -14.29 -4.22
C VAL A 44 -7.94 -13.90 -5.26
N VAL A 45 -6.73 -14.44 -5.18
CA VAL A 45 -5.67 -14.16 -6.17
C VAL A 45 -6.07 -14.66 -7.56
N ALA A 46 -6.62 -15.88 -7.68
CA ALA A 46 -7.15 -16.37 -8.97
C ALA A 46 -8.29 -15.50 -9.52
N THR A 47 -9.14 -14.94 -8.64
CA THR A 47 -10.21 -13.99 -9.02
C THR A 47 -9.64 -12.66 -9.54
N ILE A 48 -8.57 -12.15 -8.92
CA ILE A 48 -7.87 -10.95 -9.40
C ILE A 48 -7.20 -11.25 -10.75
N GLU A 49 -6.53 -12.40 -10.89
CA GLU A 49 -5.85 -12.83 -12.11
C GLU A 49 -6.81 -13.06 -13.28
N SER A 50 -8.07 -13.45 -13.03
CA SER A 50 -9.11 -13.55 -14.06
C SER A 50 -9.71 -12.20 -14.50
N GLY A 51 -9.28 -11.09 -13.87
CA GLY A 51 -9.72 -9.73 -14.19
C GLY A 51 -11.04 -9.31 -13.54
N ILE A 52 -11.64 -10.15 -12.68
CA ILE A 52 -12.84 -9.79 -11.92
C ILE A 52 -12.50 -8.63 -10.96
N PRO A 53 -13.36 -7.60 -10.85
CA PRO A 53 -13.19 -6.52 -9.88
C PRO A 53 -13.14 -7.03 -8.43
N VAL A 54 -12.15 -6.62 -7.64
CA VAL A 54 -12.04 -7.00 -6.22
C VAL A 54 -11.87 -5.79 -5.31
N ILE A 55 -12.78 -5.58 -4.36
CA ILE A 55 -12.67 -4.50 -3.37
C ILE A 55 -12.38 -5.08 -1.99
N PHE A 56 -11.22 -4.73 -1.48
CA PHE A 56 -10.81 -4.99 -0.10
C PHE A 56 -11.46 -3.97 0.84
N PHE A 57 -11.83 -4.39 2.05
CA PHE A 57 -12.30 -3.50 3.10
C PHE A 57 -11.66 -3.84 4.45
N TRP A 58 -11.34 -2.80 5.24
CA TRP A 58 -10.80 -2.91 6.59
C TRP A 58 -10.88 -1.56 7.33
N PHE A 59 -10.66 -1.54 8.64
CA PHE A 59 -10.88 -0.34 9.47
C PHE A 59 -9.78 0.74 9.36
N ASP A 60 -8.58 0.39 8.91
CA ASP A 60 -7.47 1.35 8.81
C ASP A 60 -7.47 2.12 7.47
N THR A 61 -6.64 3.14 7.34
CA THR A 61 -6.51 3.90 6.08
C THR A 61 -5.69 3.14 5.02
N PRO A 62 -5.81 3.48 3.71
CA PRO A 62 -5.06 2.81 2.64
C PRO A 62 -3.54 2.76 2.85
N GLU A 63 -2.92 3.80 3.41
CA GLU A 63 -1.46 3.84 3.62
C GLU A 63 -1.02 3.04 4.85
N ARG A 64 -1.86 3.00 5.89
CA ARG A 64 -1.66 2.08 7.01
C ARG A 64 -1.87 0.63 6.60
N PHE A 65 -2.84 0.35 5.74
CA PHE A 65 -3.00 -0.98 5.17
C PHE A 65 -1.76 -1.39 4.35
N ALA A 66 -1.25 -0.52 3.47
CA ALA A 66 -0.01 -0.75 2.73
C ALA A 66 1.22 -0.99 3.63
N THR A 67 1.29 -0.37 4.81
CA THR A 67 2.42 -0.48 5.75
C THR A 67 2.22 -1.49 6.89
N SER A 68 0.99 -1.98 7.10
CA SER A 68 0.60 -2.91 8.18
C SER A 68 1.32 -4.26 8.14
N GLY A 69 1.76 -4.67 6.94
CA GLY A 69 2.27 -6.01 6.68
C GLY A 69 1.17 -7.07 6.47
N MET A 70 -0.10 -6.67 6.38
CA MET A 70 -1.19 -7.57 6.02
C MET A 70 -0.97 -8.20 4.63
N SER A 71 -1.22 -9.51 4.53
CA SER A 71 -0.91 -10.27 3.31
C SER A 71 -1.79 -9.90 2.09
N ALA A 72 -2.91 -9.21 2.34
CA ALA A 72 -3.84 -8.67 1.34
C ALA A 72 -3.36 -7.35 0.71
N ALA A 73 -2.57 -6.55 1.43
CA ALA A 73 -2.22 -5.17 1.03
C ALA A 73 -1.62 -5.05 -0.39
N PRO A 74 -0.66 -5.91 -0.82
CA PRO A 74 -0.11 -5.85 -2.18
C PRO A 74 -1.15 -5.99 -3.29
N TYR A 75 -2.25 -6.68 -3.02
CA TYR A 75 -3.29 -6.99 -4.01
C TYR A 75 -4.32 -5.87 -4.16
N SER A 76 -4.38 -4.91 -3.22
CA SER A 76 -5.36 -3.82 -3.20
C SER A 76 -4.99 -2.59 -4.03
N HIS A 77 -3.81 -2.60 -4.63
CA HIS A 77 -3.25 -1.52 -5.44
C HIS A 77 -3.13 -1.89 -6.92
N LEU A 78 -3.71 -3.04 -7.31
CA LEU A 78 -3.73 -3.56 -8.67
C LEU A 78 -4.87 -2.94 -9.48
N ARG A 79 -4.74 -2.95 -10.82
CA ARG A 79 -5.65 -2.23 -11.72
C ARG A 79 -7.13 -2.60 -11.55
N ASN A 80 -7.46 -3.88 -11.38
CA ASN A 80 -8.83 -4.36 -11.17
C ASN A 80 -9.25 -4.40 -9.70
N THR A 81 -8.53 -3.71 -8.80
CA THR A 81 -8.78 -3.79 -7.36
C THR A 81 -8.96 -2.43 -6.70
N GLY A 82 -9.60 -2.42 -5.53
CA GLY A 82 -9.77 -1.22 -4.72
C GLY A 82 -9.70 -1.52 -3.24
N TYR A 83 -9.63 -0.46 -2.43
CA TYR A 83 -9.68 -0.52 -0.99
C TYR A 83 -10.67 0.49 -0.43
N ILE A 84 -11.48 0.07 0.54
CA ILE A 84 -12.42 0.93 1.27
C ILE A 84 -12.09 0.86 2.76
N GLN A 85 -11.89 2.04 3.36
CA GLN A 85 -11.78 2.14 4.82
C GLN A 85 -13.18 2.03 5.46
N LEU A 86 -13.25 1.28 6.55
CA LEU A 86 -14.41 1.18 7.43
C LEU A 86 -14.30 2.10 8.67
N PRO A 87 -15.41 2.67 9.15
CA PRO A 87 -16.74 2.66 8.52
C PRO A 87 -16.77 3.51 7.25
N SER A 88 -17.27 2.95 6.14
CA SER A 88 -17.59 3.73 4.95
C SER A 88 -18.96 4.36 5.14
N ASN A 89 -19.03 5.69 5.02
CA ASN A 89 -20.25 6.42 5.39
C ASN A 89 -21.30 6.41 4.28
N THR A 90 -20.98 5.95 3.06
CA THR A 90 -21.93 5.88 1.96
C THR A 90 -21.76 4.64 1.07
N VAL A 91 -22.88 4.15 0.53
CA VAL A 91 -22.89 3.21 -0.61
C VAL A 91 -22.28 3.86 -1.85
N ALA A 92 -22.32 5.19 -1.96
CA ALA A 92 -21.73 5.93 -3.08
C ALA A 92 -20.21 5.79 -3.16
N ASP A 93 -19.51 5.64 -2.02
CA ASP A 93 -18.07 5.38 -2.00
C ASP A 93 -17.75 4.03 -2.68
N LEU A 94 -18.51 2.97 -2.34
CA LEU A 94 -18.37 1.65 -2.98
C LEU A 94 -18.63 1.70 -4.48
N VAL A 95 -19.73 2.36 -4.90
CA VAL A 95 -20.06 2.57 -6.32
C VAL A 95 -18.93 3.32 -7.03
N GLY A 96 -18.41 4.38 -6.43
CA GLY A 96 -17.30 5.15 -6.98
C GLY A 96 -15.99 4.35 -7.09
N HIS A 97 -15.75 3.37 -6.22
CA HIS A 97 -14.65 2.41 -6.41
C HIS A 97 -14.94 1.41 -7.54
N TYR A 98 -16.13 0.82 -7.58
CA TYR A 98 -16.54 -0.13 -8.62
C TYR A 98 -16.49 0.47 -10.04
N ASP A 99 -17.08 1.65 -10.22
CA ASP A 99 -17.13 2.35 -11.51
C ASP A 99 -15.74 2.76 -12.00
N ARG A 100 -14.81 3.09 -11.10
CA ARG A 100 -13.41 3.34 -11.46
C ARG A 100 -12.72 2.07 -11.95
N ILE A 101 -12.93 0.95 -11.27
CA ILE A 101 -12.35 -0.35 -11.64
C ILE A 101 -12.91 -0.81 -13.00
N VAL A 102 -14.23 -0.95 -13.13
CA VAL A 102 -14.88 -1.47 -14.35
C VAL A 102 -14.72 -0.49 -15.52
N GLY A 103 -14.77 0.82 -15.26
CA GLY A 103 -14.49 1.85 -16.25
C GLY A 103 -13.02 1.95 -16.69
N SER A 104 -12.13 1.08 -16.18
CA SER A 104 -10.67 1.10 -16.45
C SER A 104 -9.95 2.41 -16.09
N LYS A 105 -10.57 3.22 -15.22
CA LYS A 105 -10.06 4.50 -14.67
C LYS A 105 -9.23 4.30 -13.40
N ASN A 106 -9.24 3.10 -12.83
CA ASN A 106 -8.39 2.76 -11.71
C ASN A 106 -6.97 2.46 -12.21
N THR A 107 -6.00 3.18 -11.66
CA THR A 107 -4.58 3.07 -12.06
C THR A 107 -3.83 2.25 -11.02
N GLU A 108 -3.08 1.25 -11.47
CA GLU A 108 -2.23 0.44 -10.60
C GLU A 108 -1.16 1.30 -9.92
N ASN A 109 -1.04 1.20 -8.59
CA ASN A 109 0.03 1.83 -7.84
C ASN A 109 1.13 0.81 -7.50
N LYS A 110 1.98 0.53 -8.49
CA LYS A 110 3.11 -0.41 -8.38
C LYS A 110 4.05 -0.07 -7.21
N ALA A 111 4.23 1.22 -6.89
CA ALA A 111 5.05 1.66 -5.76
C ALA A 111 4.48 1.17 -4.42
N LEU A 112 3.17 1.31 -4.20
CA LEU A 112 2.51 0.78 -3.00
C LEU A 112 2.42 -0.74 -3.00
N THR A 113 2.26 -1.39 -4.16
CA THR A 113 2.33 -2.85 -4.28
C THR A 113 3.66 -3.39 -3.76
N LEU A 114 4.79 -2.82 -4.22
CA LEU A 114 6.13 -3.21 -3.76
C LEU A 114 6.35 -2.86 -2.29
N LEU A 115 5.95 -1.67 -1.84
CA LEU A 115 6.03 -1.27 -0.43
C LEU A 115 5.24 -2.22 0.49
N SER A 116 4.07 -2.69 0.04
CA SER A 116 3.25 -3.65 0.78
C SER A 116 3.92 -5.01 0.90
N ILE A 117 4.58 -5.49 -0.17
CA ILE A 117 5.37 -6.73 -0.14
C ILE A 117 6.54 -6.60 0.84
N VAL A 118 7.25 -5.47 0.82
CA VAL A 118 8.33 -5.18 1.78
C VAL A 118 7.81 -5.12 3.21
N SER A 119 6.68 -4.44 3.43
CA SER A 119 6.06 -4.30 4.76
C SER A 119 5.59 -5.65 5.32
N ALA A 120 5.01 -6.52 4.49
CA ALA A 120 4.65 -7.89 4.88
C ALA A 120 5.89 -8.72 5.28
N LYS A 121 6.98 -8.63 4.50
CA LYS A 121 8.26 -9.27 4.86
C LYS A 121 8.86 -8.73 6.16
N ARG A 122 8.83 -7.40 6.37
CA ARG A 122 9.27 -6.74 7.61
C ARG A 122 8.45 -7.22 8.81
N TYR A 123 7.13 -7.28 8.68
CA TYR A 123 6.21 -7.73 9.73
C TYR A 123 6.45 -9.21 10.12
N LEU A 124 6.53 -10.12 9.14
CA LEU A 124 6.87 -11.52 9.38
C LEU A 124 8.25 -11.68 10.04
N THR A 125 9.25 -10.92 9.58
CA THR A 125 10.59 -10.91 10.19
C THR A 125 10.54 -10.53 11.67
N ASN A 126 9.72 -9.53 12.04
CA ASN A 126 9.56 -9.11 13.43
C ASN A 126 8.91 -10.20 14.30
N ILE A 127 7.85 -10.86 13.80
CA ILE A 127 7.20 -12.00 14.49
C ILE A 127 8.23 -13.11 14.73
N PHE A 128 8.97 -13.50 13.70
CA PHE A 128 9.98 -14.55 13.81
C PHE A 128 11.12 -14.17 14.76
N LEU A 129 11.56 -12.91 14.79
CA LEU A 129 12.56 -12.43 15.77
C LEU A 129 12.04 -12.48 17.22
N HIS A 130 10.77 -12.17 17.45
CA HIS A 130 10.13 -12.31 18.76
C HIS A 130 10.00 -13.78 19.18
N ASP A 131 9.53 -14.65 18.29
CA ASP A 131 9.27 -16.06 18.59
C ASP A 131 10.57 -16.87 18.76
N LEU A 132 11.64 -16.48 18.07
CA LEU A 132 12.97 -17.05 18.26
C LEU A 132 13.74 -16.43 19.44
N HIS A 133 13.20 -15.40 20.13
CA HIS A 133 13.87 -14.73 21.27
C HIS A 133 14.31 -15.74 22.34
N PRO A 134 15.57 -15.69 22.83
CA PRO A 134 16.08 -16.59 23.87
C PRO A 134 15.08 -16.77 25.03
N GLY A 135 14.88 -18.02 25.47
CA GLY A 135 13.89 -18.38 26.49
C GLY A 135 12.54 -18.89 25.96
N LYS A 136 12.12 -18.53 24.73
CA LYS A 136 10.95 -19.18 24.09
C LYS A 136 11.25 -20.68 23.89
N LYS A 137 10.38 -21.55 24.44
CA LYS A 137 10.57 -23.02 24.44
C LYS A 137 10.16 -23.67 23.11
N ASP A 138 9.08 -23.21 22.50
CA ASP A 138 8.53 -23.79 21.25
C ASP A 138 9.02 -23.09 19.97
N TYR A 139 10.34 -22.93 19.85
CA TYR A 139 10.94 -22.25 18.70
C TYR A 139 11.04 -23.14 17.44
N LYS A 140 10.77 -24.46 17.56
CA LYS A 140 10.94 -25.43 16.46
C LYS A 140 9.91 -25.22 15.35
N ALA A 141 8.64 -24.98 15.72
CA ALA A 141 7.60 -24.63 14.75
C ALA A 141 7.93 -23.32 14.03
N THR A 142 8.48 -22.33 14.74
CA THR A 142 8.94 -21.07 14.14
C THR A 142 10.06 -21.28 13.12
N LEU A 143 11.04 -22.15 13.40
CA LEU A 143 12.10 -22.47 12.41
C LEU A 143 11.55 -23.11 11.13
N GLN A 144 10.51 -23.96 11.24
CA GLN A 144 9.84 -24.53 10.07
C GLN A 144 9.10 -23.47 9.26
N LYS A 145 8.38 -22.54 9.93
CA LYS A 145 7.73 -21.39 9.28
C LYS A 145 8.72 -20.46 8.59
N VAL A 146 9.82 -20.10 9.26
CA VAL A 146 10.89 -19.26 8.70
C VAL A 146 11.52 -19.88 7.45
N ASN A 147 11.74 -21.21 7.44
CA ASN A 147 12.20 -21.90 6.24
C ASN A 147 11.15 -21.86 5.12
N LYS A 148 9.88 -22.15 5.43
CA LYS A 148 8.79 -22.15 4.44
C LYS A 148 8.56 -20.76 3.81
N ASP A 149 8.54 -19.72 4.63
CA ASP A 149 8.06 -18.40 4.23
C ASP A 149 9.18 -17.46 3.77
N LEU A 150 10.43 -17.70 4.21
CA LEU A 150 11.61 -16.87 3.87
C LEU A 150 12.80 -17.67 3.29
N GLY A 151 12.73 -19.01 3.21
CA GLY A 151 13.84 -19.86 2.72
C GLY A 151 15.04 -19.95 3.67
N ILE A 152 14.91 -19.45 4.91
CA ILE A 152 16.02 -19.36 5.85
C ILE A 152 16.11 -20.62 6.71
N THR A 153 17.21 -21.37 6.53
CA THR A 153 17.55 -22.56 7.33
C THR A 153 18.74 -22.31 8.27
N GLY A 154 18.81 -23.13 9.32
CA GLY A 154 19.91 -23.19 10.29
C GLY A 154 19.45 -23.52 11.71
N THR A 155 20.38 -23.41 12.66
CA THR A 155 20.06 -23.40 14.09
C THR A 155 19.31 -22.13 14.49
N ARG A 156 18.66 -22.13 15.66
CA ARG A 156 17.99 -20.94 16.24
C ARG A 156 18.84 -19.67 16.19
N LYS A 157 20.14 -19.78 16.51
CA LYS A 157 21.08 -18.65 16.51
C LYS A 157 21.30 -18.13 15.09
N GLN A 158 21.69 -19.01 14.16
CA GLN A 158 21.96 -18.66 12.76
C GLN A 158 20.74 -18.08 12.04
N VAL A 159 19.55 -18.61 12.31
CA VAL A 159 18.30 -18.09 11.74
C VAL A 159 17.99 -16.71 12.31
N ARG A 160 18.16 -16.51 13.62
CA ARG A 160 17.99 -15.19 14.24
C ARG A 160 18.97 -14.16 13.68
N GLU A 161 20.27 -14.49 13.58
CA GLU A 161 21.30 -13.60 13.03
C GLU A 161 20.93 -13.15 11.60
N LYS A 162 20.47 -14.06 10.74
CA LYS A 162 20.00 -13.73 9.38
C LYS A 162 18.76 -12.82 9.38
N LEU A 163 17.81 -13.04 10.30
CA LEU A 163 16.62 -12.19 10.45
C LEU A 163 16.96 -10.80 11.01
N GLU A 164 17.95 -10.70 11.90
CA GLU A 164 18.46 -9.42 12.42
C GLU A 164 19.13 -8.58 11.32
N VAL A 165 19.87 -9.24 10.41
CA VAL A 165 20.39 -8.60 9.19
C VAL A 165 19.25 -8.08 8.31
N LEU A 166 18.21 -8.88 8.03
CA LEU A 166 17.03 -8.44 7.25
C LEU A 166 16.24 -7.32 7.95
N HIS A 167 16.27 -7.26 9.28
CA HIS A 167 15.67 -6.19 10.07
C HIS A 167 16.55 -4.92 10.13
N SER A 168 17.79 -4.94 9.64
CA SER A 168 18.66 -3.74 9.61
C SER A 168 17.99 -2.57 8.86
N ARG A 169 18.28 -1.33 9.27
CA ARG A 169 17.69 -0.13 8.65
C ARG A 169 18.10 0.00 7.18
N GLU A 170 19.33 -0.37 6.85
CA GLU A 170 19.89 -0.23 5.51
C GLU A 170 19.25 -1.17 4.48
N LEU A 171 19.12 -2.48 4.81
CA LEU A 171 18.41 -3.41 3.93
C LEU A 171 16.92 -3.06 3.84
N ARG A 172 16.32 -2.57 4.93
CA ARG A 172 14.93 -2.08 4.90
C ARG A 172 14.73 -0.95 3.89
N SER A 173 15.59 0.06 3.85
CA SER A 173 15.45 1.18 2.90
C SER A 173 15.68 0.77 1.45
N LYS A 174 16.54 -0.21 1.19
CA LYS A 174 16.85 -0.71 -0.17
C LYS A 174 15.87 -1.76 -0.71
N ALA A 175 15.07 -2.39 0.16
CA ALA A 175 14.22 -3.53 -0.21
C ALA A 175 13.20 -3.25 -1.32
N VAL A 176 12.67 -2.02 -1.45
CA VAL A 176 11.77 -1.66 -2.56
C VAL A 176 12.55 -1.60 -3.88
N ALA A 177 13.74 -1.00 -3.89
CA ALA A 177 14.61 -0.93 -5.07
C ALA A 177 15.08 -2.33 -5.53
N GLU A 178 15.38 -3.24 -4.60
CA GLU A 178 15.71 -4.64 -4.89
C GLU A 178 14.55 -5.37 -5.58
N LEU A 179 13.30 -5.19 -5.11
CA LEU A 179 12.12 -5.77 -5.75
C LEU A 179 11.80 -5.12 -7.11
N ALA A 180 12.04 -3.81 -7.25
CA ALA A 180 11.89 -3.07 -8.50
C ALA A 180 12.96 -3.43 -9.55
N LYS A 181 14.07 -4.08 -9.16
CA LYS A 181 15.15 -4.55 -10.05
C LYS A 181 15.72 -3.45 -10.97
N GLY A 182 15.68 -2.19 -10.54
CA GLY A 182 16.16 -1.04 -11.29
C GLY A 182 15.21 -0.52 -12.39
N GLU A 183 13.98 -1.06 -12.48
CA GLU A 183 12.88 -0.51 -13.27
C GLU A 183 12.44 0.86 -12.73
N ILE A 184 11.83 1.67 -13.60
CA ILE A 184 11.19 2.93 -13.21
C ILE A 184 9.81 2.61 -12.62
N LEU A 185 9.54 3.07 -11.41
CA LEU A 185 8.20 2.96 -10.81
C LEU A 185 7.30 4.05 -11.43
N PRO A 186 6.19 3.67 -12.09
CA PRO A 186 5.28 4.62 -12.71
C PRO A 186 4.48 5.41 -11.66
N GLY A 187 4.06 6.60 -12.04
CA GLY A 187 3.25 7.50 -11.21
C GLY A 187 3.92 8.83 -10.86
N VAL A 188 3.16 9.67 -10.15
CA VAL A 188 3.57 10.98 -9.67
C VAL A 188 3.78 10.94 -8.17
N PHE A 189 4.98 11.33 -7.74
CA PHE A 189 5.42 11.30 -6.36
C PHE A 189 5.65 12.72 -5.86
N CYS A 190 4.87 13.17 -4.89
CA CYS A 190 4.83 14.57 -4.47
C CYS A 190 5.22 14.77 -3.01
N GLY A 191 6.19 15.64 -2.75
CA GLY A 191 6.52 16.13 -1.42
C GLY A 191 5.32 16.78 -0.72
N ILE A 192 5.29 16.70 0.61
CA ILE A 192 4.32 17.43 1.45
C ILE A 192 4.90 18.77 1.87
N GLU A 193 5.84 18.76 2.82
CA GLU A 193 6.46 19.97 3.36
C GLU A 193 7.16 20.73 2.24
N GLY A 194 7.01 22.07 2.19
CA GLY A 194 7.62 22.91 1.15
C GLY A 194 6.97 22.81 -0.24
N THR A 195 6.32 21.69 -0.55
CA THR A 195 5.81 21.35 -1.88
C THR A 195 4.28 21.51 -1.99
N LEU A 196 3.51 20.50 -1.59
CA LEU A 196 2.04 20.57 -1.52
C LEU A 196 1.57 21.57 -0.46
N PHE A 197 2.42 21.81 0.55
CA PHE A 197 2.09 22.56 1.74
C PHE A 197 3.18 23.60 2.08
N ILE A 198 2.93 24.86 1.72
CA ILE A 198 3.86 25.98 1.92
C ILE A 198 3.42 26.78 3.15
N LYS A 199 4.33 26.99 4.12
CA LYS A 199 4.14 27.83 5.33
C LYS A 199 2.87 27.58 6.18
N GLY A 200 2.26 26.40 6.08
CA GLY A 200 1.02 26.06 6.80
C GLY A 200 -0.22 25.92 5.89
N GLU A 201 -0.17 26.48 4.69
CA GLU A 201 -1.28 26.49 3.72
C GLU A 201 -1.07 25.48 2.59
N ILE A 202 -2.13 25.16 1.84
CA ILE A 202 -2.07 24.33 0.64
C ILE A 202 -1.58 25.17 -0.53
N ASN A 203 -0.70 24.59 -1.36
CA ASN A 203 -0.39 25.12 -2.67
C ASN A 203 -1.47 24.66 -3.69
N PRO A 204 -2.40 25.54 -4.12
CA PRO A 204 -3.54 25.13 -4.95
C PRO A 204 -3.11 24.63 -6.33
N ALA A 205 -2.06 25.21 -6.91
CA ALA A 205 -1.56 24.82 -8.23
C ALA A 205 -0.97 23.40 -8.22
N ILE A 206 -0.33 23.00 -7.12
CA ILE A 206 0.15 21.63 -6.94
C ILE A 206 -1.03 20.67 -6.72
N LEU A 207 -2.00 21.02 -5.88
CA LEU A 207 -3.19 20.19 -5.68
C LEU A 207 -3.99 19.99 -6.98
N GLU A 208 -4.15 21.04 -7.78
CA GLU A 208 -4.76 20.97 -9.11
C GLU A 208 -3.98 20.02 -10.03
N LYS A 209 -2.66 20.18 -10.15
CA LYS A 209 -1.79 19.30 -10.95
C LYS A 209 -1.87 17.84 -10.50
N LEU A 210 -1.95 17.56 -9.19
CA LEU A 210 -2.16 16.21 -8.68
C LEU A 210 -3.53 15.63 -9.05
N ASN A 211 -4.59 16.45 -9.01
CA ASN A 211 -5.94 16.07 -9.43
C ASN A 211 -6.08 15.88 -10.94
N GLU A 212 -5.21 16.49 -11.74
CA GLU A 212 -5.10 16.20 -13.16
C GLU A 212 -4.36 14.88 -13.41
N CYS A 213 -3.21 14.69 -12.77
CA CYS A 213 -2.42 13.47 -12.93
C CYS A 213 -3.12 12.22 -12.39
N SER A 214 -3.99 12.34 -11.37
CA SER A 214 -4.71 11.19 -10.82
C SER A 214 -5.83 10.64 -11.74
N LYS A 215 -6.08 11.28 -12.89
CA LYS A 215 -7.04 10.80 -13.91
C LYS A 215 -6.49 9.63 -14.72
N ASP A 216 -5.16 9.52 -14.86
CA ASP A 216 -4.49 8.51 -15.70
C ASP A 216 -3.24 7.88 -15.05
N ARG A 217 -2.63 8.52 -14.05
CA ARG A 217 -1.43 8.03 -13.34
C ARG A 217 -1.69 7.86 -11.84
N ALA A 218 -0.96 6.93 -11.21
CA ALA A 218 -0.99 6.76 -9.77
C ALA A 218 -0.33 7.95 -9.07
N VAL A 219 -0.98 8.55 -8.08
CA VAL A 219 -0.41 9.64 -7.26
C VAL A 219 -0.08 9.12 -5.87
N THR A 220 1.13 9.42 -5.39
CA THR A 220 1.62 9.07 -4.05
C THR A 220 2.24 10.30 -3.39
N LEU A 221 1.90 10.56 -2.13
CA LEU A 221 2.47 11.65 -1.35
C LEU A 221 3.65 11.17 -0.49
N TRP A 222 4.62 12.06 -0.28
CA TRP A 222 5.93 11.74 0.28
C TRP A 222 6.37 12.68 1.41
N THR A 223 6.59 12.11 2.60
CA THR A 223 7.17 12.82 3.75
C THR A 223 8.69 12.60 3.85
N GLY A 224 9.36 13.51 4.56
CA GLY A 224 10.72 13.32 5.07
C GLY A 224 10.83 12.31 6.24
N GLY A 225 9.88 11.38 6.41
CA GLY A 225 9.98 10.24 7.32
C GLY A 225 8.92 10.12 8.41
N ASN A 226 8.30 11.22 8.87
CA ASN A 226 7.17 11.18 9.81
C ASN A 226 5.85 11.32 9.05
N VAL A 227 4.96 10.33 9.15
CA VAL A 227 3.69 10.24 8.42
C VAL A 227 2.49 10.77 9.23
N ASP A 228 2.53 10.73 10.56
CA ASP A 228 1.37 11.01 11.42
C ASP A 228 0.95 12.49 11.42
N ASN A 229 1.92 13.41 11.52
CA ASN A 229 1.64 14.84 11.52
C ASN A 229 1.07 15.31 10.17
N PRO A 230 1.66 14.96 9.00
CA PRO A 230 1.11 15.38 7.71
C PRO A 230 -0.24 14.75 7.39
N ARG A 231 -0.47 13.48 7.78
CA ARG A 231 -1.74 12.78 7.59
C ARG A 231 -2.93 13.56 8.18
N THR A 232 -2.80 14.04 9.42
CA THR A 232 -3.87 14.80 10.10
C THR A 232 -4.24 16.05 9.30
N ARG A 233 -3.23 16.72 8.73
CA ARG A 233 -3.39 17.93 7.92
C ARG A 233 -3.96 17.65 6.52
N LEU A 234 -3.60 16.53 5.88
CA LEU A 234 -4.23 16.06 4.64
C LEU A 234 -5.72 15.78 4.84
N ALA A 235 -6.06 15.04 5.90
CA ALA A 235 -7.44 14.66 6.22
C ALA A 235 -8.33 15.88 6.48
N TYR A 236 -7.84 16.88 7.24
CA TYR A 236 -8.55 18.15 7.45
C TYR A 236 -8.91 18.85 6.13
N ASN A 237 -8.03 18.75 5.13
CA ASN A 237 -8.22 19.35 3.81
C ASN A 237 -8.83 18.41 2.76
N ARG A 238 -9.33 17.23 3.16
CA ARG A 238 -9.94 16.22 2.28
C ARG A 238 -9.04 15.73 1.14
N ILE A 239 -7.73 15.64 1.38
CA ILE A 239 -6.76 15.06 0.45
C ILE A 239 -6.51 13.61 0.88
N TYR A 240 -6.82 12.65 -0.01
CA TYR A 240 -6.82 11.21 0.29
C TYR A 240 -5.83 10.39 -0.55
N TYR A 241 -4.83 11.05 -1.14
CA TYR A 241 -3.73 10.35 -1.81
C TYR A 241 -2.91 9.56 -0.77
N PRO A 242 -2.46 8.33 -1.08
CA PRO A 242 -1.65 7.52 -0.18
C PRO A 242 -0.38 8.25 0.26
N LEU A 243 -0.08 8.22 1.55
CA LEU A 243 1.06 8.92 2.14
C LEU A 243 2.11 7.94 2.66
N VAL A 244 3.36 8.08 2.21
CA VAL A 244 4.48 7.20 2.59
C VAL A 244 5.77 8.02 2.80
N SER A 245 6.81 7.38 3.33
CA SER A 245 8.12 8.00 3.53
C SER A 245 8.98 7.93 2.26
N LYS A 246 9.68 9.02 1.92
CA LYS A 246 10.71 9.01 0.86
C LYS A 246 11.78 7.93 1.10
N TYR A 247 12.16 7.68 2.36
CA TYR A 247 13.20 6.69 2.70
C TYR A 247 12.81 5.23 2.45
N ASP A 248 11.52 4.92 2.25
CA ASP A 248 11.10 3.57 1.83
C ASP A 248 11.41 3.29 0.34
N PHE A 249 11.70 4.35 -0.44
CA PHE A 249 12.03 4.28 -1.86
C PHE A 249 13.52 4.58 -2.14
N TYR A 250 14.38 4.52 -1.12
CA TYR A 250 15.82 4.76 -1.28
C TYR A 250 16.42 3.84 -2.36
N ASP A 251 17.31 4.39 -3.20
CA ASP A 251 17.87 3.73 -4.39
C ASP A 251 16.86 3.36 -5.50
N CYS A 252 15.58 3.77 -5.43
CA CYS A 252 14.61 3.55 -6.50
C CYS A 252 14.74 4.54 -7.67
N LYS A 253 14.20 4.15 -8.82
CA LYS A 253 13.89 5.06 -9.92
C LYS A 253 12.38 5.26 -10.00
N VAL A 254 11.94 6.48 -10.28
CA VAL A 254 10.52 6.84 -10.39
C VAL A 254 10.25 7.68 -11.65
N GLU A 255 9.00 7.71 -12.09
CA GLU A 255 8.57 8.46 -13.27
C GLU A 255 8.63 9.97 -13.00
N THR A 256 7.68 10.55 -12.27
CA THR A 256 7.63 12.00 -12.00
C THR A 256 7.80 12.31 -10.51
N VAL A 257 8.73 13.20 -10.16
CA VAL A 257 8.84 13.80 -8.82
C VAL A 257 8.38 15.25 -8.84
N ILE A 258 7.63 15.66 -7.81
CA ILE A 258 7.30 17.04 -7.48
C ILE A 258 7.82 17.30 -6.07
N ASP A 259 8.80 18.20 -5.91
CA ASP A 259 9.42 18.51 -4.62
C ASP A 259 10.00 19.94 -4.62
N ASP A 260 10.25 20.55 -3.45
CA ASP A 260 10.83 21.90 -3.35
C ASP A 260 12.36 21.90 -3.36
N LEU A 261 12.97 20.79 -2.95
CA LEU A 261 14.42 20.57 -3.08
C LEU A 261 14.86 20.61 -4.55
N THR A 262 16.11 21.02 -4.80
CA THR A 262 16.72 20.82 -6.12
C THR A 262 16.89 19.31 -6.42
N PRO A 263 16.93 18.89 -7.70
CA PRO A 263 17.22 17.50 -8.06
C PRO A 263 18.50 16.96 -7.41
N GLU A 264 19.52 17.80 -7.27
CA GLU A 264 20.81 17.47 -6.67
C GLU A 264 20.70 17.24 -5.16
N GLU A 265 19.98 18.10 -4.43
CA GLU A 265 19.74 17.96 -2.99
C GLU A 265 18.88 16.71 -2.70
N PHE A 266 17.80 16.54 -3.46
CA PHE A 266 16.91 15.40 -3.37
C PHE A 266 17.63 14.08 -3.63
N PHE A 267 18.44 14.00 -4.69
CA PHE A 267 19.24 12.81 -4.98
C PHE A 267 20.30 12.57 -3.89
N LYS A 268 20.94 13.62 -3.37
CA LYS A 268 21.95 13.51 -2.30
C LYS A 268 21.37 12.93 -1.01
N GLU A 269 20.13 13.30 -0.65
CA GLU A 269 19.47 12.80 0.56
C GLU A 269 18.85 11.40 0.36
N TYR A 270 18.01 11.22 -0.67
CA TYR A 270 17.17 10.04 -0.83
C TYR A 270 17.72 9.01 -1.82
N ARG A 271 18.70 9.38 -2.65
CA ARG A 271 19.25 8.57 -3.78
C ARG A 271 18.17 8.03 -4.74
N ILE A 272 17.02 8.68 -4.77
CA ILE A 272 15.94 8.42 -5.73
C ILE A 272 16.26 9.17 -7.01
N VAL A 273 16.11 8.50 -8.15
CA VAL A 273 16.26 9.11 -9.48
C VAL A 273 14.88 9.28 -10.12
N ALA A 274 14.53 10.51 -10.49
CA ALA A 274 13.31 10.81 -11.24
C ALA A 274 13.58 10.84 -12.75
N SER A 275 12.59 10.47 -13.56
CA SER A 275 12.63 10.61 -15.03
C SER A 275 12.18 12.01 -15.46
N GLU A 276 11.19 12.56 -14.75
CA GLU A 276 10.75 13.96 -14.78
C GLU A 276 10.87 14.52 -13.35
N TYR A 277 11.43 15.73 -13.20
CA TYR A 277 11.51 16.42 -11.91
C TYR A 277 10.93 17.83 -12.02
N ILE A 278 9.95 18.14 -11.18
CA ILE A 278 9.25 19.42 -11.12
C ILE A 278 9.61 20.07 -9.79
N GLN A 279 10.55 21.03 -9.82
CA GLN A 279 10.89 21.79 -8.62
C GLN A 279 9.80 22.84 -8.31
N VAL A 280 9.32 22.85 -7.07
CA VAL A 280 8.46 23.92 -6.52
C VAL A 280 9.32 25.04 -5.92
N LYS A 281 8.89 26.29 -6.06
CA LYS A 281 9.60 27.51 -5.62
C LYS A 281 8.74 28.35 -4.69
#